data_AF-A0A2P4QYU2-F1
#
_entry.id   AF-A0A2P4QYU2-F1
#
_cell.length_a   1.000
_cell.length_b   1.000
_cell.length_c   1.000
_cell.angle_alpha   90.00
_cell.angle_beta   90.00
_cell.angle_gamma   90.00
#
_symmetry.space_group_name_H-M   'P 1'
#
loop_
_entity.id
_entity.type
_entity.pdbx_description
1 polymer ?
#
loop_
_entity_poly.entity_id
_entity_poly.type
_entity_poly.pdbx_seq_one_letter_code
_entity_poly.pdbx_strand_id
1 'polypeptide(L)'
;MSTLTTSFTTSASEFICPTCQKRYKKQGGLSRHLSIVKRYNISHSDLDKLPETNNEKFKSILVYLIHRKLPHGFKKGGRQLVSLACTEHQFFDIFKGYIHHHSNRNVYKCIF
;
A
#
# COMPACT_ATOMS: atom_id res chain seq x y z
N MET A 1 -19.86 34.27 38.41
CA MET A 1 -18.68 33.37 38.51
C MET A 1 -19.12 31.99 38.05
N SER A 2 -18.95 31.69 36.76
CA SER A 2 -19.24 30.36 36.20
C SER A 2 -18.15 30.07 35.18
N THR A 3 -17.29 29.12 35.54
CA THR A 3 -16.05 28.76 34.86
C THR A 3 -16.34 27.98 33.57
N LEU A 4 -15.91 28.53 32.43
CA LEU A 4 -15.81 27.81 31.17
C LEU A 4 -14.63 26.84 31.24
N THR A 5 -14.93 25.55 31.34
CA THR A 5 -13.93 24.48 31.23
C THR A 5 -13.61 24.27 29.76
N THR A 6 -12.56 24.95 29.28
CA THR A 6 -11.97 24.72 27.96
C THR A 6 -11.38 23.31 27.92
N SER A 7 -12.09 22.37 27.29
CA SER A 7 -11.54 21.06 26.97
C SER A 7 -10.46 21.22 25.89
N PHE A 8 -9.20 21.16 26.30
CA PHE A 8 -8.07 21.04 25.37
C PHE A 8 -8.23 19.73 24.58
N THR A 9 -8.68 19.82 23.34
CA THR A 9 -8.45 18.76 22.37
C THR A 9 -6.96 18.74 22.08
N THR A 10 -6.22 17.92 22.83
CA THR A 10 -4.86 17.54 22.47
C THR A 10 -4.92 17.02 21.04
N SER A 11 -4.36 17.77 20.10
CA SER A 11 -4.12 17.34 18.73
C SER A 11 -3.21 16.12 18.80
N ALA A 12 -3.81 14.94 18.97
CA ALA A 12 -3.10 13.67 18.96
C ALA A 12 -2.43 13.59 17.59
N SER A 13 -1.10 13.70 17.58
CA SER A 13 -0.30 13.61 16.37
C SER A 13 -0.77 12.38 15.60
N GLU A 14 -1.35 12.58 14.41
CA GLU A 14 -1.85 11.46 13.63
C GLU A 14 -0.65 10.59 13.24
N PHE A 15 -0.62 9.34 13.71
CA PHE A 15 0.43 8.40 13.34
C PHE A 15 0.09 7.83 11.97
N ILE A 16 0.61 8.44 10.91
CA ILE A 16 0.31 8.09 9.51
C ILE A 16 1.48 7.36 8.86
N CYS A 17 1.20 6.31 8.09
CA CYS A 17 2.20 5.71 7.22
C CYS A 17 2.48 6.64 6.02
N PRO A 18 3.74 7.05 5.77
CA PRO A 18 4.06 7.93 4.64
C PRO A 18 3.77 7.28 3.28
N THR A 19 3.83 5.95 3.20
CA THR A 19 3.68 5.20 1.96
C THR A 19 2.23 4.98 1.57
N CYS A 20 1.38 4.51 2.50
CA CYS A 20 0.00 4.11 2.21
C CYS A 20 -1.06 4.99 2.89
N GLN A 21 -0.63 6.06 3.57
CA GLN A 21 -1.51 7.03 4.25
C GLN A 21 -2.44 6.41 5.31
N LYS A 22 -2.14 5.19 5.75
CA LYS A 22 -2.92 4.51 6.78
C LYS A 22 -2.68 5.17 8.14
N ARG A 23 -3.78 5.55 8.80
CA ARG A 23 -3.81 6.16 10.14
C ARG A 23 -3.77 5.09 11.24
N TYR A 24 -3.04 5.40 12.31
CA TYR A 24 -2.90 4.58 13.50
C TYR A 24 -3.23 5.39 14.75
N LYS A 25 -3.88 4.73 15.72
CA LYS A 25 -4.20 5.34 17.03
C LYS A 25 -2.97 5.51 17.95
N LYS A 26 -1.89 4.77 17.69
CA LYS A 26 -0.68 4.72 18.53
C LYS A 26 0.58 4.60 17.67
N GLN A 27 1.69 5.22 18.10
CA GLN A 27 2.99 5.12 17.46
C GLN A 27 3.47 3.67 17.30
N GLY A 28 3.27 2.82 18.31
CA GLY A 28 3.65 1.40 18.23
C GLY A 28 2.94 0.65 17.10
N GLY A 29 1.70 1.04 16.76
CA GLY A 29 0.96 0.48 15.62
C GLY A 29 1.59 0.87 14.28
N LEU A 30 1.99 2.14 14.15
CA LEU A 30 2.71 2.63 12.98
C LEU A 30 4.09 1.97 12.86
N SER A 31 4.86 1.89 13.94
CA SER A 31 6.18 1.25 13.97
C SER A 31 6.12 -0.22 13.53
N ARG A 32 5.16 -1.00 14.07
CA ARG A 32 4.94 -2.38 13.64
C ARG A 32 4.54 -2.48 12.16
N HIS A 33 3.74 -1.54 11.68
CA HIS A 33 3.37 -1.53 10.26
C HIS A 33 4.59 -1.27 9.37
N LEU A 34 5.40 -0.27 9.70
CA LEU A 34 6.61 0.07 8.96
C LEU A 34 7.61 -1.10 8.94
N SER A 35 7.77 -1.82 10.05
CA SER A 35 8.66 -2.99 10.08
C SER A 35 8.16 -4.14 9.20
N ILE A 36 6.84 -4.37 9.18
CA ILE A 36 6.22 -5.37 8.31
C ILE A 36 6.39 -4.99 6.84
N VAL A 37 6.07 -3.75 6.46
CA VAL A 37 6.25 -3.25 5.09
C VAL A 37 7.71 -3.36 4.70
N LYS A 38 8.64 -2.88 5.53
CA LYS A 38 10.08 -3.00 5.28
C LYS A 38 10.47 -4.44 4.98
N ARG A 39 10.06 -5.39 5.83
CA ARG A 39 10.35 -6.82 5.65
C ARG A 39 9.83 -7.38 4.32
N TYR A 40 8.62 -7.02 3.91
CA TYR A 40 8.04 -7.51 2.66
C TYR A 40 8.60 -6.85 1.40
N ASN A 41 9.36 -5.76 1.54
CA ASN A 41 9.97 -5.05 0.42
C ASN A 41 11.48 -5.28 0.34
N ILE A 42 12.04 -6.19 1.14
CA ILE A 42 13.40 -6.69 0.94
C ILE A 42 13.36 -7.59 -0.28
N SER A 43 14.04 -7.17 -1.34
CA SER A 43 14.19 -7.97 -2.56
C SER A 43 14.97 -9.22 -2.23
N HIS A 44 14.45 -10.39 -2.63
CA HIS A 44 15.27 -11.60 -2.70
C HIS A 44 16.23 -11.40 -3.88
N SER A 45 17.51 -11.23 -3.58
CA SER A 45 18.59 -10.92 -4.53
C SER A 45 18.89 -12.04 -5.53
N ASP A 46 18.20 -13.18 -5.41
CA ASP A 46 18.46 -14.41 -6.16
C ASP A 46 17.52 -14.61 -7.36
N LEU A 47 16.64 -13.63 -7.65
CA LEU A 47 15.77 -13.70 -8.82
C LEU A 47 16.54 -13.18 -10.05
N ASP A 48 16.67 -14.02 -11.08
CA ASP A 48 17.27 -13.65 -12.37
C ASP A 48 16.67 -12.33 -12.89
N LYS A 49 17.54 -11.39 -13.30
CA LYS A 49 17.15 -10.11 -13.91
C LYS A 49 16.35 -10.39 -15.19
N LEU A 50 15.03 -10.35 -15.08
CA LEU A 50 14.14 -10.43 -16.23
C LEU A 50 14.23 -9.13 -17.06
N PRO A 51 14.03 -9.19 -18.39
CA PRO A 51 14.06 -8.01 -19.22
C PRO A 51 12.96 -7.01 -18.83
N GLU A 52 13.32 -5.73 -18.66
CA GLU A 52 12.44 -4.62 -18.28
C GLU A 52 11.24 -4.44 -19.23
N THR A 53 11.36 -4.91 -20.48
CA THR A 53 10.30 -4.83 -21.50
C THR A 53 9.00 -5.53 -21.11
N ASN A 54 9.05 -6.54 -20.23
CA ASN A 54 7.86 -7.21 -19.73
C ASN A 54 7.11 -6.37 -18.68
N ASN A 55 7.79 -5.44 -17.99
CA ASN A 55 7.18 -4.63 -16.93
C ASN A 55 6.28 -3.54 -17.50
N GLU A 56 6.63 -2.92 -18.63
CA GLU A 56 5.83 -1.84 -19.22
C GLU A 56 4.45 -2.29 -19.72
N LYS A 57 4.38 -3.48 -20.34
CA LYS A 57 3.08 -4.07 -20.74
C LYS A 57 2.22 -4.38 -19.53
N PHE A 58 2.81 -4.94 -18.48
CA PHE A 58 2.09 -5.23 -17.24
C PHE A 58 1.56 -3.95 -16.57
N LYS A 59 2.40 -2.91 -16.46
CA LYS A 59 1.99 -1.60 -15.92
C LYS A 59 0.78 -1.04 -16.69
N SER A 60 0.83 -1.11 -18.02
CA SER A 60 -0.26 -0.64 -18.89
C SER A 60 -1.57 -1.39 -18.63
N ILE A 61 -1.52 -2.72 -18.53
CA ILE A 61 -2.69 -3.56 -18.20
C ILE A 61 -3.23 -3.20 -16.81
N LEU A 62 -2.35 -3.08 -15.81
CA LEU A 62 -2.73 -2.74 -14.44
C LEU A 62 -3.44 -1.39 -14.36
N VAL A 63 -2.88 -0.35 -14.99
CA VAL A 63 -3.45 1.00 -15.05
C VAL A 63 -4.83 0.97 -15.71
N TYR A 64 -4.96 0.26 -16.84
CA TYR A 64 -6.25 0.07 -17.50
C TYR A 64 -7.30 -0.58 -16.58
N LEU A 65 -6.93 -1.64 -15.85
CA LEU A 65 -7.84 -2.32 -14.92
C LEU A 65 -8.25 -1.42 -13.75
N ILE A 66 -7.32 -0.61 -13.22
CA ILE A 66 -7.59 0.37 -12.16
C ILE A 66 -8.59 1.42 -12.66
N HIS A 67 -8.36 2.03 -13.82
CA HIS A 67 -9.28 3.02 -14.40
C HIS A 67 -10.66 2.44 -14.64
N ARG A 68 -10.76 1.19 -15.10
CA ARG A 68 -12.04 0.51 -15.28
C ARG A 68 -12.80 0.28 -13.97
N LYS A 69 -12.08 0.06 -12.86
CA LYS A 69 -12.67 -0.12 -11.52
C LYS A 69 -12.99 1.19 -10.80
N LEU A 70 -12.39 2.29 -11.23
CA LEU A 70 -12.57 3.62 -10.66
C LEU A 70 -13.30 4.53 -11.65
N PRO A 71 -14.61 4.31 -11.91
CA PRO A 71 -15.36 5.13 -12.85
C PRO A 71 -15.37 6.61 -12.43
N HIS A 72 -15.51 7.48 -13.43
CA HIS A 72 -15.45 8.93 -13.29
C HIS A 72 -16.27 9.42 -12.09
N GLY A 73 -15.56 10.01 -11.12
CA GLY A 73 -16.18 10.80 -10.08
C GLY A 73 -16.29 10.16 -8.70
N PHE A 74 -15.41 9.21 -8.32
CA PHE A 74 -14.85 8.89 -6.97
C PHE A 74 -15.64 9.18 -5.67
N LYS A 75 -16.94 9.43 -5.74
CA LYS A 75 -17.75 9.91 -4.61
C LYS A 75 -18.44 8.76 -3.89
N LYS A 76 -18.43 7.54 -4.44
CA LYS A 76 -19.18 6.38 -3.88
C LYS A 76 -18.49 5.00 -4.06
N GLY A 77 -17.21 4.94 -4.40
CA GLY A 77 -16.48 3.69 -4.51
C GLY A 77 -15.74 3.39 -3.21
N GLY A 78 -16.20 2.42 -2.42
CA GLY A 78 -15.38 1.86 -1.33
C GLY A 78 -14.09 1.22 -1.87
N ARG A 79 -13.33 0.52 -1.01
CA ARG A 79 -12.09 -0.16 -1.41
C ARG A 79 -12.33 -1.06 -2.63
N GLN A 80 -11.63 -0.78 -3.72
CA GLN A 80 -11.66 -1.59 -4.95
C GLN A 80 -10.52 -2.61 -4.95
N LEU A 81 -10.75 -3.76 -5.58
CA LEU A 81 -9.75 -4.80 -5.77
C LEU A 81 -9.50 -5.04 -7.26
N VAL A 82 -8.23 -5.06 -7.63
CA VAL A 82 -7.74 -5.50 -8.94
C VAL A 82 -6.86 -6.73 -8.71
N SER A 83 -7.06 -7.77 -9.52
CA SER A 83 -6.28 -9.00 -9.48
C SER A 83 -5.76 -9.32 -10.86
N LEU A 84 -4.48 -9.63 -10.95
CA LEU A 84 -3.77 -9.94 -12.19
C LEU A 84 -2.71 -10.98 -11.88
N ALA A 85 -2.51 -11.95 -12.77
CA ALA A 85 -1.41 -12.90 -12.65
C ALA A 85 -0.09 -12.23 -13.08
N CYS A 86 0.96 -12.43 -12.29
CA CYS A 86 2.32 -11.99 -12.60
C CYS A 86 3.34 -12.90 -11.94
N THR A 87 4.59 -12.78 -12.38
CA THR A 87 5.71 -13.37 -11.64
C THR A 87 5.98 -12.57 -10.37
N GLU A 88 6.63 -13.22 -9.40
CA GLU A 88 7.08 -12.54 -8.17
C GLU A 88 8.01 -11.37 -8.49
N HIS A 89 9.01 -11.59 -9.35
CA HIS A 89 9.93 -10.54 -9.81
C HIS A 89 9.18 -9.33 -10.39
N GLN A 90 8.21 -9.56 -11.28
CA GLN A 90 7.42 -8.48 -11.87
C GLN A 90 6.59 -7.72 -10.83
N PHE A 91 6.05 -8.42 -9.83
CA PHE A 91 5.34 -7.77 -8.73
C PHE A 91 6.28 -6.91 -7.88
N PHE A 92 7.44 -7.44 -7.52
CA PHE A 92 8.43 -6.74 -6.72
C PHE A 92 9.00 -5.50 -7.43
N ASP A 93 9.35 -5.61 -8.71
CA ASP A 93 9.86 -4.48 -9.49
C ASP A 93 8.87 -3.31 -9.53
N ILE A 94 7.58 -3.63 -9.68
CA ILE A 94 6.54 -2.62 -9.94
C ILE A 94 6.02 -2.02 -8.63
N PHE A 95 5.89 -2.82 -7.58
CA PHE A 95 5.33 -2.38 -6.31
C PHE A 95 6.38 -2.19 -5.20
N LYS A 96 7.67 -2.14 -5.57
CA LYS A 96 8.78 -1.96 -4.62
C LYS A 96 8.52 -0.80 -3.66
N GLY A 97 8.59 -1.08 -2.37
CA GLY A 97 8.31 -0.14 -1.29
C GLY A 97 6.85 -0.08 -0.85
N TYR A 98 5.92 -0.65 -1.60
CA TYR A 98 4.47 -0.61 -1.36
C TYR A 98 3.86 -1.99 -1.08
N ILE A 99 4.67 -3.04 -0.89
CA ILE A 99 4.17 -4.38 -0.58
C ILE A 99 3.73 -4.44 0.88
N HIS A 100 2.46 -4.80 1.11
CA HIS A 100 1.83 -4.82 2.44
C HIS A 100 1.67 -6.23 2.99
N HIS A 101 1.66 -7.23 2.13
CA HIS A 101 1.52 -8.63 2.51
C HIS A 101 2.03 -9.55 1.41
N HIS A 102 2.71 -10.61 1.84
CA HIS A 102 3.09 -11.77 1.06
C HIS A 102 2.76 -13.01 1.91
N SER A 103 2.14 -14.04 1.32
CA SER A 103 1.97 -15.36 1.94
C SER A 103 2.74 -16.44 1.19
N ASN A 104 3.08 -17.53 1.89
CA ASN A 104 3.73 -18.74 1.35
C ASN A 104 2.97 -19.43 0.18
N ARG A 105 1.74 -19.01 -0.13
CA ARG A 105 0.96 -19.46 -1.31
C ARG A 105 1.11 -18.52 -2.52
N ASN A 106 2.19 -17.75 -2.60
CA ASN A 106 2.47 -16.77 -3.66
C ASN A 106 1.38 -15.71 -3.85
N VAL A 107 0.70 -15.33 -2.76
CA VAL A 107 -0.29 -14.25 -2.76
C VAL A 107 0.33 -12.97 -2.23
N TYR A 108 0.43 -11.98 -3.12
CA TYR A 108 0.97 -10.66 -2.83
C TYR A 108 -0.14 -9.61 -2.77
N LYS A 109 -0.02 -8.64 -1.85
CA LYS A 109 -0.96 -7.52 -1.74
C LYS A 109 -0.24 -6.20 -1.61
N CYS A 110 -0.69 -5.24 -2.42
CA CYS A 110 -0.30 -3.83 -2.37
C CYS A 110 -1.54 -3.01 -1.95
N ILE A 111 -1.33 -1.91 -1.24
CA ILE A 111 -2.38 -0.98 -0.81
C ILE A 111 -1.84 0.43 -1.06
N PHE A 112 -2.58 1.21 -1.85
CA PHE A 112 -2.33 2.62 -2.16
C PHE A 112 -3.67 3.35 -2.24
#